data_AF-A0A660QHV3-F1
#
_entry.id   AF-A0A660QHV3-F1
#
_cell.length_a   1.000
_cell.length_b   1.000
_cell.length_c   1.000
_cell.angle_alpha   90.00
_cell.angle_beta   90.00
_cell.angle_gamma   90.00
#
_symmetry.space_group_name_H-M   'P 1'
#
loop_
_entity.id
_entity.type
_entity.pdbx_description
1 polymer ?
#
loop_
_entity_poly.entity_id
_entity_poly.type
_entity_poly.pdbx_seq_one_letter_code
_entity_poly.pdbx_strand_id
1 'polypeptide(L)'
;MTTGGGWHHIIWKSPISGFVRRRLPWDREEMKRLYERLLPILRTKIPYEILNENVPPFMKYDPLTFAHTLDPSRVRFIDALFDRALPYLSRKDLWGELGKPKKHVIPIGHVTWLPFEYIFAKWVIYLMGLKVLPPKEILEEPLILQEPEDPENHKSSGG
;
A
#
# COMPACT_ATOMS: atom_id res chain seq x y z
N MET A 1 -1.39 6.21 -7.89
CA MET A 1 -0.62 4.98 -7.60
C MET A 1 -1.60 3.87 -7.21
N THR A 2 -1.83 2.89 -8.09
CA THR A 2 -2.49 1.64 -7.71
C THR A 2 -1.43 0.73 -7.09
N THR A 3 -1.75 0.06 -5.99
CA THR A 3 -0.83 -0.88 -5.34
C THR A 3 -1.42 -2.29 -5.37
N GLY A 4 -0.56 -3.27 -5.58
CA GLY A 4 -0.89 -4.70 -5.51
C GLY A 4 -0.09 -5.35 -4.38
N GLY A 5 -0.57 -6.49 -3.90
CA GLY A 5 0.13 -7.30 -2.89
C GLY A 5 0.77 -8.53 -3.52
N GLY A 6 1.77 -9.11 -2.89
CA GLY A 6 2.41 -10.34 -3.36
C GLY A 6 3.42 -10.05 -4.47
N TRP A 7 4.60 -9.59 -4.08
CA TRP A 7 5.70 -9.29 -5.00
C TRP A 7 6.08 -10.46 -5.92
N HIS A 8 5.91 -11.70 -5.47
CA HIS A 8 6.14 -12.90 -6.30
C HIS A 8 5.25 -12.94 -7.57
N HIS A 9 4.07 -12.33 -7.54
CA HIS A 9 3.24 -12.15 -8.73
C HIS A 9 3.67 -10.93 -9.55
N ILE A 10 3.90 -9.80 -8.89
CA ILE A 10 4.24 -8.52 -9.54
C ILE A 10 5.56 -8.65 -10.30
N ILE A 11 6.61 -9.13 -9.64
CA ILE A 11 7.96 -9.25 -10.22
C ILE A 11 7.94 -10.13 -11.47
N TRP A 12 7.24 -11.26 -11.45
CA TRP A 12 7.36 -12.25 -12.52
C TRP A 12 6.34 -12.07 -13.64
N LYS A 13 5.18 -11.44 -13.38
CA LYS A 13 4.12 -11.26 -14.39
C LYS A 13 4.00 -9.83 -14.92
N SER A 14 4.53 -8.83 -14.22
CA SER A 14 4.52 -7.45 -14.72
C SER A 14 5.55 -7.27 -15.84
N PRO A 15 5.24 -6.50 -16.90
CA PRO A 15 6.22 -6.12 -17.90
C PRO A 15 7.28 -5.13 -17.36
N ILE A 16 6.93 -4.33 -16.35
CA ILE A 16 7.76 -3.22 -15.85
C ILE A 16 8.86 -3.70 -14.89
N SER A 17 8.65 -4.84 -14.23
CA SER A 17 9.57 -5.44 -13.25
C SER A 17 10.76 -6.19 -13.87
N GLY A 18 10.94 -6.12 -15.20
CA GLY A 18 12.05 -6.78 -15.91
C GLY A 18 13.44 -6.46 -15.35
N PHE A 19 13.67 -5.22 -14.94
CA PHE A 19 14.97 -4.79 -14.41
C PHE A 19 15.24 -5.30 -12.98
N VAL A 20 14.18 -5.44 -12.16
CA VAL A 20 14.25 -5.93 -10.78
C VAL A 20 14.53 -7.42 -10.77
N ARG A 21 13.85 -8.19 -11.65
CA ARG A 21 14.03 -9.64 -11.79
C ARG A 21 15.48 -10.08 -11.90
N ARG A 22 16.30 -9.34 -12.66
CA ARG A 22 17.71 -9.66 -12.91
C ARG A 22 18.63 -9.41 -11.71
N ARG A 23 18.15 -8.69 -10.69
CA ARG A 23 18.92 -8.30 -9.50
C ARG A 23 18.51 -9.05 -8.24
N LEU A 24 17.46 -9.87 -8.33
CA LEU A 24 16.99 -10.63 -7.19
C LEU A 24 17.80 -11.92 -7.05
N PRO A 25 18.17 -12.30 -5.82
CA PRO A 25 18.83 -13.57 -5.55
C PRO A 25 17.86 -14.75 -5.54
N TRP A 26 16.55 -14.51 -5.62
CA TRP A 26 15.51 -15.54 -5.55
C TRP A 26 14.82 -15.75 -6.90
N ASP A 27 14.51 -17.00 -7.21
CA ASP A 27 13.64 -17.34 -8.33
C ASP A 27 12.13 -17.21 -7.99
N ARG A 28 11.27 -17.44 -8.98
CA ARG A 28 9.82 -17.34 -8.82
C ARG A 28 9.26 -18.32 -7.78
N GLU A 29 9.71 -19.56 -7.78
CA GLU A 29 9.15 -20.62 -6.94
C GLU A 29 9.71 -20.53 -5.51
N GLU A 30 10.95 -20.12 -5.35
CA GLU A 30 11.54 -19.75 -4.07
C GLU A 30 10.79 -18.60 -3.41
N MET A 31 10.55 -17.51 -4.14
CA MET A 31 9.76 -16.40 -3.60
C MET A 31 8.36 -16.87 -3.21
N LYS A 32 7.68 -17.64 -4.07
CA LYS A 32 6.35 -18.18 -3.76
C LYS A 32 6.35 -19.04 -2.49
N ARG A 33 7.31 -19.96 -2.35
CA ARG A 33 7.48 -20.80 -1.14
C ARG A 33 7.74 -19.96 0.11
N LEU A 34 8.52 -18.89 -0.01
CA LEU A 34 8.71 -17.94 1.08
C LEU A 34 7.38 -17.32 1.50
N TYR A 35 6.55 -16.85 0.56
CA TYR A 35 5.22 -16.30 0.87
C TYR A 35 4.33 -17.32 1.58
N GLU A 36 4.23 -18.54 1.05
CA GLU A 36 3.40 -19.61 1.63
C GLU A 36 3.83 -19.95 3.07
N ARG A 37 5.14 -19.92 3.35
CA ARG A 37 5.70 -20.21 4.67
C ARG A 37 5.55 -19.05 5.65
N LEU A 38 5.85 -17.83 5.23
CA LEU A 38 6.01 -16.68 6.14
C LEU A 38 4.72 -15.88 6.32
N LEU A 39 3.88 -15.76 5.30
CA LEU A 39 2.67 -14.94 5.37
C LEU A 39 1.72 -15.37 6.52
N PRO A 40 1.48 -16.68 6.78
CA PRO A 40 0.67 -17.09 7.93
C PRO A 40 1.24 -16.65 9.28
N ILE A 41 2.56 -16.60 9.43
CA ILE A 41 3.25 -16.17 10.64
C ILE A 41 3.15 -14.65 10.80
N LEU A 42 3.33 -13.91 9.69
CA LEU A 42 3.28 -12.44 9.71
C LEU A 42 1.86 -11.92 9.98
N ARG A 43 0.82 -12.66 9.58
CA ARG A 43 -0.59 -12.37 9.89
C ARG A 43 -0.92 -12.33 11.38
N THR A 44 -0.14 -12.99 12.23
CA THR A 44 -0.41 -13.00 13.68
C THR A 44 0.30 -11.85 14.40
N LYS A 45 1.04 -11.01 13.67
CA LYS A 45 1.92 -9.98 14.22
C LYS A 45 1.37 -8.59 13.97
N ILE A 46 1.75 -7.66 14.85
CA ILE A 46 1.49 -6.23 14.64
C ILE A 46 2.52 -5.61 13.69
N PRO A 47 2.26 -4.45 13.06
CA PRO A 47 3.17 -3.85 12.08
C PRO A 47 4.61 -3.68 12.58
N TYR A 48 4.77 -3.24 13.82
CA TYR A 48 6.09 -3.07 14.44
C TYR A 48 6.89 -4.39 14.52
N GLU A 49 6.23 -5.50 14.86
CA GLU A 49 6.87 -6.81 14.91
C GLU A 49 7.25 -7.31 13.52
N ILE A 50 6.40 -7.10 12.52
CA ILE A 50 6.67 -7.47 11.12
C ILE A 50 7.93 -6.79 10.59
N LEU A 51 8.10 -5.49 10.91
CA LEU A 51 9.27 -4.72 10.48
C LEU A 51 10.57 -5.22 11.13
N ASN A 52 10.50 -5.69 12.37
CA ASN A 52 11.64 -6.21 13.12
C ASN A 52 11.90 -7.72 12.90
N GLU A 53 10.96 -8.44 12.29
CA GLU A 53 11.09 -9.88 12.03
C GLU A 53 12.27 -10.18 11.08
N ASN A 54 12.91 -11.32 11.28
CA ASN A 54 13.96 -11.81 10.39
C ASN A 54 13.37 -12.44 9.12
N VAL A 55 12.74 -11.61 8.29
CA VAL A 55 12.19 -11.99 6.97
C VAL A 55 12.89 -11.25 5.85
N PRO A 56 12.86 -11.78 4.62
CA PRO A 56 13.40 -11.09 3.46
C PRO A 56 12.86 -9.66 3.32
N PRO A 57 13.69 -8.66 2.96
CA PRO A 57 13.29 -7.26 2.92
C PRO A 57 12.02 -7.00 2.09
N PHE A 58 11.83 -7.71 0.97
CA PHE A 58 10.66 -7.51 0.11
C PHE A 58 9.33 -7.78 0.82
N MET A 59 9.29 -8.64 1.84
CA MET A 59 8.07 -8.89 2.62
C MET A 59 7.75 -7.76 3.59
N LYS A 60 8.77 -7.07 4.10
CA LYS A 60 8.61 -5.96 5.06
C LYS A 60 7.97 -4.72 4.43
N TYR A 61 7.95 -4.65 3.11
CA TYR A 61 7.35 -3.54 2.35
C TYR A 61 6.19 -3.98 1.46
N ASP A 62 5.81 -5.26 1.49
CA ASP A 62 4.68 -5.74 0.71
C ASP A 62 3.36 -5.40 1.43
N PRO A 63 2.42 -4.67 0.77
CA PRO A 63 1.11 -4.39 1.35
C PRO A 63 0.35 -5.64 1.79
N LEU A 64 0.59 -6.79 1.15
CA LEU A 64 -0.03 -8.06 1.52
C LEU A 64 0.32 -8.47 2.96
N THR A 65 1.52 -8.13 3.43
CA THR A 65 2.00 -8.49 4.77
C THR A 65 1.30 -7.70 5.87
N PHE A 66 0.76 -6.52 5.57
CA PHE A 66 0.11 -5.62 6.55
C PHE A 66 -1.40 -5.55 6.39
N ALA A 67 -1.95 -6.19 5.35
CA ALA A 67 -3.36 -6.05 5.01
C ALA A 67 -4.30 -6.53 6.13
N HIS A 68 -3.88 -7.52 6.94
CA HIS A 68 -4.66 -8.02 8.09
C HIS A 68 -4.78 -7.01 9.24
N THR A 69 -3.92 -5.99 9.30
CA THR A 69 -3.95 -5.00 10.40
C THR A 69 -4.93 -3.86 10.14
N LEU A 70 -5.55 -3.83 8.95
CA LEU A 70 -6.48 -2.78 8.54
C LEU A 70 -7.93 -3.22 8.78
N ASP A 71 -8.76 -2.30 9.25
CA ASP A 71 -10.20 -2.49 9.34
C ASP A 71 -10.83 -2.42 7.93
N PRO A 72 -11.42 -3.51 7.40
CA PRO A 72 -12.00 -3.54 6.06
C PRO A 72 -13.11 -2.51 5.85
N SER A 73 -13.80 -2.11 6.91
CA SER A 73 -14.89 -1.12 6.84
C SER A 73 -14.38 0.29 6.54
N ARG A 74 -13.13 0.57 6.89
CA ARG A 74 -12.43 1.85 6.70
C ARG A 74 -11.60 1.90 5.42
N VAL A 75 -11.55 0.79 4.68
CA VAL A 75 -10.78 0.68 3.44
C VAL A 75 -11.71 0.74 2.24
N ARG A 76 -11.32 1.50 1.21
CA ARG A 76 -11.93 1.47 -0.12
C ARG A 76 -10.91 0.90 -1.10
N PHE A 77 -11.26 -0.17 -1.79
CA PHE A 77 -10.37 -0.79 -2.77
C PHE A 77 -10.74 -0.36 -4.18
N ILE A 78 -9.87 0.43 -4.80
CA ILE A 78 -10.07 0.93 -6.16
C ILE A 78 -9.25 0.05 -7.11
N ASP A 79 -9.95 -0.61 -8.03
CA ASP A 79 -9.38 -1.59 -8.93
C ASP A 79 -9.48 -1.11 -10.37
N ALA A 80 -8.39 -1.20 -11.12
CA ALA A 80 -8.33 -0.78 -12.51
C ALA A 80 -8.50 -1.99 -13.45
N LEU A 81 -9.52 -1.94 -14.32
CA LEU A 81 -9.88 -3.07 -15.18
C LEU A 81 -8.79 -3.36 -16.23
N PHE A 82 -8.20 -2.32 -16.82
CA PHE A 82 -7.19 -2.44 -17.87
C PHE A 82 -5.76 -2.24 -17.34
N ASP A 83 -5.54 -2.44 -16.04
CA ASP A 83 -4.20 -2.38 -15.46
C ASP A 83 -3.39 -3.62 -15.86
N ARG A 84 -2.47 -3.42 -16.81
CA ARG A 84 -1.48 -4.42 -17.25
C ARG A 84 -0.19 -4.39 -16.42
N ALA A 85 0.03 -3.34 -15.62
CA ALA A 85 1.22 -3.22 -14.78
C ALA A 85 1.08 -4.08 -13.52
N LEU A 86 -0.13 -4.13 -12.93
CA LEU A 86 -0.45 -4.94 -11.77
C LEU A 86 -1.26 -6.20 -12.16
N PRO A 87 -0.67 -7.40 -12.04
CA PRO A 87 -1.35 -8.65 -12.33
C PRO A 87 -2.65 -8.80 -11.52
N TYR A 88 -3.71 -9.31 -12.15
CA TYR A 88 -5.01 -9.51 -11.49
C TYR A 88 -4.92 -10.34 -10.20
N LEU A 89 -4.09 -11.39 -10.18
CA LEU A 89 -3.91 -12.23 -9.00
C LEU A 89 -3.35 -11.44 -7.80
N SER A 90 -2.33 -10.62 -8.04
CA SER A 90 -1.75 -9.74 -7.00
C SER A 90 -2.80 -8.80 -6.38
N ARG A 91 -3.68 -8.25 -7.21
CA ARG A 91 -4.78 -7.38 -6.75
C ARG A 91 -5.85 -8.16 -6.00
N LYS A 92 -6.18 -9.37 -6.48
CA LYS A 92 -7.16 -10.27 -5.86
C LYS A 92 -6.69 -10.75 -4.49
N ASP A 93 -5.43 -11.16 -4.37
CA ASP A 93 -4.85 -11.66 -3.13
C ASP A 93 -4.84 -10.55 -2.07
N LEU A 94 -4.42 -9.34 -2.43
CA LEU A 94 -4.47 -8.18 -1.54
C LEU A 94 -5.90 -7.84 -1.11
N TRP A 95 -6.86 -7.82 -2.04
CA TRP A 95 -8.26 -7.56 -1.71
C TRP A 95 -8.85 -8.61 -0.77
N GLY A 96 -8.48 -9.88 -0.95
CA GLY A 96 -8.86 -10.96 -0.05
C GLY A 96 -8.26 -10.78 1.34
N GLU A 97 -6.98 -10.45 1.42
CA GLU A 97 -6.25 -10.25 2.66
C GLU A 97 -6.76 -9.06 3.47
N LEU A 98 -7.20 -7.99 2.79
CA LEU A 98 -7.83 -6.82 3.41
C LEU A 98 -9.22 -7.11 3.99
N GLY A 99 -9.69 -8.37 4.01
CA GLY A 99 -11.03 -8.70 4.48
C GLY A 99 -12.15 -8.29 3.51
N LYS A 100 -11.85 -8.22 2.20
CA LYS A 100 -12.81 -7.88 1.13
C LYS A 100 -13.52 -6.53 1.33
N PRO A 101 -12.77 -5.42 1.44
CA PRO A 101 -13.34 -4.08 1.59
C PRO A 101 -14.18 -3.68 0.37
N LYS A 102 -14.95 -2.59 0.50
CA LYS A 102 -15.81 -2.08 -0.59
C LYS A 102 -14.96 -1.82 -1.83
N LYS A 103 -15.26 -2.56 -2.91
CA LYS A 103 -14.50 -2.56 -4.16
C LYS A 103 -15.15 -1.66 -5.22
N HIS A 104 -14.36 -0.83 -5.88
CA HIS A 104 -14.78 -0.01 -7.02
C HIS A 104 -13.91 -0.32 -8.22
N VAL A 105 -14.51 -0.86 -9.28
CA VAL A 105 -13.79 -1.19 -10.51
C VAL A 105 -13.97 -0.04 -11.49
N ILE A 106 -12.85 0.50 -11.97
CA ILE A 106 -12.82 1.59 -12.94
C ILE A 106 -12.22 1.11 -14.27
N PRO A 107 -12.80 1.46 -15.42
CA PRO A 107 -12.36 1.01 -16.74
C PRO A 107 -11.13 1.80 -17.23
N ILE A 108 -10.12 1.94 -16.38
CA ILE A 108 -8.87 2.64 -16.68
C ILE A 108 -7.70 1.65 -16.68
N GLY A 109 -6.62 2.03 -17.37
CA GLY A 109 -5.30 1.39 -17.25
C GLY A 109 -4.39 2.11 -16.26
N HIS A 110 -3.16 1.60 -16.13
CA HIS A 110 -2.19 2.08 -15.13
C HIS A 110 -1.75 3.54 -15.32
N VAL A 111 -1.79 4.06 -16.55
CA VAL A 111 -1.30 5.41 -16.92
C VAL A 111 -2.42 6.29 -17.50
N THR A 112 -3.54 5.70 -17.89
CA THR A 112 -4.62 6.43 -18.56
C THR A 112 -5.41 7.36 -17.62
N TRP A 113 -5.13 7.32 -16.31
CA TRP A 113 -5.73 8.20 -15.32
C TRP A 113 -5.02 9.55 -15.19
N LEU A 114 -3.78 9.69 -15.66
CA LEU A 114 -2.99 10.93 -15.57
C LEU A 114 -3.75 12.17 -16.10
N PRO A 115 -4.38 12.16 -17.30
CA PRO A 115 -5.16 13.31 -17.78
C PRO A 115 -6.45 13.56 -16.98
N PHE A 116 -6.89 12.60 -16.15
CA PHE A 116 -8.11 12.68 -15.33
C PHE A 116 -7.80 12.75 -13.83
N GLU A 117 -6.56 13.01 -13.45
CA GLU A 117 -6.07 13.03 -12.06
C GLU A 117 -6.95 13.86 -11.14
N TYR A 118 -7.27 15.08 -11.58
CA TYR A 118 -8.08 16.01 -10.80
C TYR A 118 -9.50 15.48 -10.54
N ILE A 119 -10.14 14.91 -11.57
CA ILE A 119 -11.49 14.35 -11.46
C ILE A 119 -11.45 13.10 -10.57
N PHE A 120 -10.43 12.26 -10.75
CA PHE A 120 -10.21 11.08 -9.93
C PHE A 120 -10.01 11.45 -8.46
N ALA A 121 -9.20 12.46 -8.15
CA ALA A 121 -8.97 12.94 -6.80
C ALA A 121 -10.27 13.45 -6.16
N LYS A 122 -11.05 14.27 -6.87
CA LYS A 122 -12.38 14.72 -6.42
C LYS A 122 -13.32 13.55 -6.12
N TRP A 123 -13.31 12.53 -6.99
CA TRP A 123 -14.12 11.33 -6.79
C TRP A 123 -13.67 10.52 -5.57
N VAL A 124 -12.37 10.37 -5.33
CA VAL A 124 -11.83 9.73 -4.13
C VAL A 124 -12.26 10.48 -2.86
N ILE A 125 -12.15 11.81 -2.85
CA ILE A 125 -12.58 12.65 -1.70
C ILE A 125 -14.08 12.47 -1.43
N TYR A 126 -14.89 12.50 -2.48
CA TYR A 126 -16.32 12.22 -2.40
C TYR A 126 -16.61 10.84 -1.79
N LEU A 127 -15.89 9.79 -2.23
CA LEU A 127 -16.04 8.44 -1.71
C LEU A 127 -15.65 8.31 -0.23
N MET A 128 -14.72 9.15 0.24
CA MET A 128 -14.30 9.21 1.63
C MET A 128 -15.29 9.97 2.51
N GLY A 129 -16.32 10.60 1.92
CA GLY A 129 -17.28 11.43 2.66
C GLY A 129 -16.66 12.74 3.19
N LEU A 130 -15.50 13.12 2.66
CA LEU A 130 -14.80 14.34 3.03
C LEU A 130 -15.34 15.52 2.20
N LYS A 131 -15.45 16.70 2.81
CA LYS A 131 -15.75 17.93 2.06
C LYS A 131 -14.51 18.35 1.29
N VAL A 132 -14.67 18.65 0.00
CA VAL A 132 -13.59 19.22 -0.81
C VAL A 132 -13.45 20.69 -0.41
N LEU A 133 -12.37 21.04 0.31
CA LEU A 133 -12.06 22.44 0.57
C LEU A 133 -11.68 23.13 -0.76
N PRO A 134 -12.15 24.36 -1.03
CA PRO A 134 -11.72 25.11 -2.20
C PRO A 134 -10.20 25.32 -2.19
N PRO A 135 -9.53 25.40 -3.37
CA PRO A 135 -8.07 25.47 -3.46
C PRO A 135 -7.42 26.62 -2.68
N LYS A 136 -8.14 27.70 -2.40
CA LYS A 136 -7.65 28.83 -1.58
C LYS A 136 -7.42 28.44 -0.12
N GLU A 137 -8.31 27.62 0.45
CA GLU A 137 -8.23 27.21 1.87
C GLU A 137 -7.07 26.21 2.10
N ILE A 138 -6.74 25.37 1.12
CA ILE A 138 -5.64 24.40 1.18
C ILE A 138 -4.26 25.08 1.20
N LEU A 139 -4.14 26.26 0.58
CA LEU A 139 -2.90 27.04 0.57
C LEU A 139 -2.74 27.91 1.83
N GLU A 140 -3.83 28.14 2.56
CA GLU A 140 -3.88 28.95 3.77
C GLU A 140 -3.78 28.11 5.05
N GLU A 141 -4.06 26.80 5.00
CA GLU A 141 -3.72 25.88 6.09
C GLU A 141 -2.19 25.75 6.18
N PRO A 142 -1.54 26.24 7.25
CA PRO A 142 -0.14 25.94 7.44
C PRO A 142 -0.02 24.43 7.56
N LEU A 143 0.79 23.82 6.69
CA LEU A 143 1.15 22.42 6.77
C LEU A 143 1.93 22.24 8.09
N ILE A 144 1.23 22.06 9.21
CA ILE A 144 1.85 21.76 10.50
C ILE A 144 2.36 20.32 10.38
N LEU A 145 3.57 20.19 9.82
CA LEU A 145 4.42 19.05 10.08
C LEU A 145 4.70 19.12 11.57
N GLN A 146 3.95 18.37 12.37
CA GLN A 146 4.33 18.09 13.74
C GLN A 146 5.66 17.35 13.64
N GLU A 147 6.77 18.09 13.82
CA GLU A 147 8.05 17.46 14.11
C GLU A 147 7.86 16.59 15.35
N PRO A 148 8.40 15.36 15.36
CA PRO A 148 8.29 14.50 16.53
C PRO A 148 8.91 15.21 17.73
N GLU A 149 8.14 15.34 18.82
CA GLU A 149 8.64 15.89 20.08
C GLU A 149 9.87 15.09 20.55
N ASP A 150 11.00 15.78 20.67
CA ASP A 150 12.24 15.26 21.24
C ASP A 150 12.04 15.02 22.75
N PRO A 151 12.14 13.76 23.24
CA PRO A 151 11.87 13.43 24.62
C PRO A 151 12.98 13.85 25.61
N GLU A 152 14.06 14.51 25.19
CA GLU A 152 15.21 14.76 26.06
C GLU A 152 15.23 16.07 26.87
N ASN A 153 14.19 16.93 26.81
CA ASN A 153 14.23 18.23 27.52
C ASN A 153 13.45 18.31 28.84
N HIS A 154 13.27 17.19 29.54
CA HIS A 154 12.84 17.17 30.94
C HIS A 154 13.99 16.74 31.86
N LYS A 155 15.00 17.59 32.03
CA LYS A 155 15.91 17.61 33.21
C LYS A 155 16.79 18.87 33.20
N SER A 156 16.25 19.99 33.69
CA SER A 156 16.90 20.86 34.70
C SER A 156 16.19 22.22 34.77
N SER A 157 15.36 22.39 35.80
CA SER A 157 14.99 23.69 36.35
C SER A 157 14.14 23.42 37.60
N GLY A 158 14.82 23.12 38.71
CA GLY A 158 14.19 22.97 40.01
C GLY A 158 15.25 22.74 41.07
N GLY A 159 15.56 23.78 41.84
CA GLY A 159 16.46 23.76 43.00
C GLY A 159 17.71 24.59 42.82
#